data_AF-A0A101USB9-F1
#
_entry.id   AF-A0A101USB9-F1
#
_cell.length_a   1.000
_cell.length_b   1.000
_cell.length_c   1.000
_cell.angle_alpha   90.00
_cell.angle_beta   90.00
_cell.angle_gamma   90.00
#
_symmetry.space_group_name_H-M   'P 1'
#
loop_
_entity.id
_entity.type
_entity.pdbx_description
1 polymer ?
#
loop_
_entity_poly.entity_id
_entity_poly.type
_entity_poly.pdbx_seq_one_letter_code
_entity_poly.pdbx_strand_id
1 'polypeptide(L)'
;MLTRLMARWRRTPRSVKRTALVGIPLGGLGFLAGLAAEAHGFWDNHAFLTNVASSLVCFFFALPVALLVINELQQHLSQAAAEHRARQRASLAGRNMVDTVMAPFSVADPAQVRAELLAIKALHHEMRAQFPAPAPHVLATPGPIPAQHYQNKLIERNRRLEALTGIPVSYHAATTNWTGGIIESWGQCQSAQAIAADCGLQWPERATAITLAGELPRLGRGPQEAFRAVPFTHAPDEAWSRRKAELPEVDRWIDAMVAILDVLPGLRLAPQ
;
A
#
# COMPACT_ATOMS: atom_id res chain seq x y z
N MET A 1 14.76 -15.71 33.37
CA MET A 1 15.81 -14.70 33.04
C MET A 1 16.96 -15.32 32.24
N LEU A 2 17.55 -16.44 32.71
CA LEU A 2 18.60 -17.21 32.00
C LEU A 2 18.25 -17.63 30.56
N THR A 3 17.02 -18.08 30.31
CA THR A 3 16.56 -18.46 28.96
C THR A 3 16.56 -17.30 27.96
N ARG A 4 16.17 -16.09 28.39
CA ARG A 4 16.23 -14.86 27.58
C ARG A 4 17.68 -14.45 27.30
N LEU A 5 18.56 -14.59 28.30
CA LEU A 5 20.00 -14.33 28.17
C LEU A 5 20.67 -15.29 27.19
N MET A 6 20.35 -16.59 27.26
CA MET A 6 20.86 -17.59 26.32
C MET A 6 20.36 -17.36 24.89
N ALA A 7 19.09 -17.02 24.71
CA ALA A 7 18.54 -16.65 23.40
C ALA A 7 19.23 -15.41 22.83
N ARG A 8 19.49 -14.39 23.66
CA ARG A 8 20.24 -13.19 23.27
C ARG A 8 21.68 -13.51 22.88
N TRP A 9 22.40 -14.25 23.72
CA TRP A 9 23.76 -14.68 23.42
C TRP A 9 23.83 -15.41 22.08
N ARG A 10 22.87 -16.27 21.75
CA ARG A 10 22.83 -16.95 20.44
C ARG A 10 22.77 -15.97 19.26
N ARG A 11 22.07 -14.84 19.37
CA ARG A 11 21.91 -13.83 18.31
C ARG A 11 23.07 -12.85 18.17
N THR A 12 23.93 -12.74 19.19
CA THR A 12 25.07 -11.81 19.16
C THR A 12 26.07 -12.15 18.04
N PRO A 13 26.64 -11.16 17.33
CA PRO A 13 27.68 -11.37 16.33
C PRO A 13 28.88 -12.17 16.86
N ARG A 14 29.52 -12.96 15.98
CA ARG A 14 30.66 -13.83 16.35
C ARG A 14 31.85 -13.03 16.90
N SER A 15 32.07 -11.80 16.41
CA SER A 15 33.12 -10.91 16.90
C SER A 15 32.92 -10.55 18.37
N VAL A 16 31.76 -10.03 18.74
CA VAL A 16 31.43 -9.65 20.13
C VAL A 16 31.49 -10.86 21.06
N LYS A 17 31.01 -12.02 20.60
CA LYS A 17 31.15 -13.29 21.36
C LYS A 17 32.61 -13.64 21.64
N ARG A 18 33.48 -13.56 20.64
CA ARG A 18 34.92 -13.85 20.81
C ARG A 18 35.55 -12.86 21.80
N THR A 19 35.25 -11.57 21.66
CA THR A 19 35.76 -10.55 22.57
C THR A 19 35.31 -10.80 24.01
N ALA A 20 34.05 -11.20 24.24
CA ALA A 20 33.56 -11.55 25.57
C ALA A 20 34.13 -12.87 26.10
N LEU A 21 34.22 -13.92 25.26
CA LEU A 21 34.76 -15.23 25.64
C LEU A 21 36.27 -15.19 25.95
N VAL A 22 37.02 -14.24 25.37
CA VAL A 22 38.45 -14.07 25.65
C VAL A 22 38.68 -13.03 26.73
N GLY A 23 38.00 -11.88 26.63
CA GLY A 23 38.19 -10.75 27.54
C GLY A 23 37.77 -11.06 28.98
N ILE A 24 36.60 -11.67 29.19
CA ILE A 24 36.11 -11.94 30.55
C ILE A 24 37.02 -12.93 31.30
N PRO A 25 37.46 -14.07 30.71
CA PRO A 25 38.42 -14.94 31.39
C PRO A 25 39.78 -14.30 31.61
N LEU A 26 40.30 -13.52 30.66
CA LEU A 26 41.57 -12.81 30.85
C LEU A 26 41.48 -11.77 31.98
N GLY A 27 40.39 -11.02 32.04
CA GLY A 27 40.11 -10.11 33.15
C GLY A 27 39.99 -10.83 34.48
N GLY A 28 39.31 -11.99 34.51
CA GLY A 28 39.17 -12.82 35.71
C GLY A 28 40.50 -13.39 36.18
N LEU A 29 41.32 -13.92 35.27
CA LEU A 29 42.67 -14.39 35.56
C LEU A 29 43.56 -13.25 36.07
N GLY A 30 43.51 -12.08 35.44
CA GLY A 30 44.23 -10.88 35.88
C GLY A 30 43.79 -10.42 37.27
N PHE A 31 42.49 -10.47 37.56
CA PHE A 31 41.95 -10.15 38.88
C PHE A 31 42.43 -11.12 39.96
N LEU A 32 42.36 -12.44 39.70
CA LEU A 32 42.85 -13.46 40.64
C LEU A 32 44.36 -13.35 40.87
N ALA A 33 45.13 -13.11 39.81
CA ALA A 33 46.57 -12.86 39.92
C ALA A 33 46.85 -11.59 40.74
N GLY A 34 46.04 -10.55 40.57
CA GLY A 34 46.10 -9.33 41.37
C GLY A 34 45.90 -9.59 42.86
N LEU A 35 44.88 -10.37 43.23
CA LEU A 35 44.62 -10.78 44.62
C LEU A 35 45.73 -11.64 45.20
N ALA A 36 46.27 -12.57 44.41
CA ALA A 36 47.40 -13.40 44.84
C ALA A 36 48.65 -12.55 45.09
N ALA A 37 48.94 -11.58 44.21
CA ALA A 37 50.06 -10.66 44.35
C ALA A 37 49.91 -9.75 45.59
N GLU A 38 48.69 -9.29 45.88
CA GLU A 38 48.37 -8.54 47.11
C GLU A 38 48.67 -9.36 48.36
N ALA A 39 48.25 -10.64 48.39
CA ALA A 39 48.49 -11.52 49.53
C ALA A 39 50.00 -11.76 49.83
N HIS A 40 50.88 -11.54 48.85
CA HIS A 40 52.33 -11.67 49.01
C HIS A 40 53.04 -10.32 49.20
N GLY A 41 52.30 -9.20 49.36
CA GLY A 41 52.88 -7.85 49.50
C GLY A 41 53.59 -7.35 48.24
N PHE A 42 53.30 -7.92 47.06
CA PHE A 42 53.99 -7.56 45.82
C PHE A 42 53.75 -6.10 45.42
N TRP A 43 52.56 -5.56 45.71
CA TRP A 43 52.15 -4.24 45.27
C TRP A 43 52.73 -3.08 46.10
N ASP A 44 53.28 -3.36 47.29
CA ASP A 44 53.75 -2.34 48.26
C ASP A 44 54.78 -1.37 47.67
N ASN A 45 55.56 -1.82 46.69
CA ASN A 45 56.60 -1.01 46.03
C ASN A 45 56.30 -0.71 44.55
N HIS A 46 55.10 -1.04 44.05
CA HIS A 46 54.80 -1.06 42.61
C HIS A 46 53.51 -0.29 42.24
N ALA A 47 53.26 0.87 42.85
CA ALA A 47 52.04 1.66 42.64
C ALA A 47 51.69 1.92 41.16
N PHE A 48 52.69 2.17 40.30
CA PHE A 48 52.47 2.32 38.86
C PHE A 48 51.91 1.04 38.21
N LEU A 49 52.48 -0.13 38.52
CA LEU A 49 52.01 -1.41 37.97
C LEU A 49 50.62 -1.77 38.48
N THR A 50 50.30 -1.45 39.74
CA THR A 50 48.96 -1.60 40.30
C THR A 50 47.93 -0.82 39.49
N ASN A 51 48.23 0.44 39.14
CA ASN A 51 47.36 1.29 38.32
C ASN A 51 47.19 0.75 36.90
N VAL A 52 48.26 0.26 36.27
CA VAL A 52 48.18 -0.34 34.94
C VAL A 52 47.39 -1.65 34.96
N ALA A 53 47.67 -2.53 35.94
CA ALA A 53 47.01 -3.83 36.07
C ALA A 53 45.51 -3.68 36.34
N SER A 54 45.12 -2.79 37.26
CA SER A 54 43.71 -2.49 37.55
C SER A 54 42.98 -1.91 36.35
N SER A 55 43.61 -0.99 35.61
CA SER A 55 43.05 -0.43 34.37
C SER A 55 42.85 -1.49 33.29
N LEU A 56 43.81 -2.40 33.15
CA LEU A 56 43.74 -3.50 32.18
C LEU A 56 42.67 -4.52 32.54
N VAL A 57 42.57 -4.91 33.82
CA VAL A 57 41.50 -5.77 34.32
C VAL A 57 40.13 -5.12 34.08
N CYS A 58 40.01 -3.83 34.42
CA CYS A 58 38.79 -3.06 34.16
C CYS A 58 38.43 -3.05 32.68
N PHE A 59 39.39 -2.80 31.79
CA PHE A 59 39.20 -2.82 30.34
C PHE A 59 38.68 -4.18 29.83
N PHE A 60 39.25 -5.29 30.31
CA PHE A 60 38.84 -6.64 29.91
C PHE A 60 37.41 -7.01 30.31
N PHE A 61 36.86 -6.38 31.36
CA PHE A 61 35.45 -6.53 31.73
C PHE A 61 34.55 -5.48 31.06
N ALA A 62 34.97 -4.21 31.07
CA ALA A 62 34.18 -3.09 30.59
C ALA A 62 33.96 -3.13 29.09
N LEU A 63 34.99 -3.47 28.29
CA LEU A 63 34.87 -3.47 26.84
C LEU A 63 33.85 -4.51 26.33
N PRO A 64 33.88 -5.80 26.74
CA PRO A 64 32.85 -6.75 26.33
C PRO A 64 31.44 -6.36 26.76
N VAL A 65 31.28 -5.84 27.98
CA VAL A 65 29.98 -5.38 28.49
C VAL A 65 29.46 -4.23 27.65
N ALA A 66 30.30 -3.23 27.36
CA ALA A 66 29.96 -2.10 26.51
C ALA A 66 29.53 -2.55 25.10
N LEU A 67 30.29 -3.47 24.48
CA LEU A 67 29.96 -4.00 23.15
C LEU A 67 28.62 -4.75 23.13
N LEU A 68 28.30 -5.50 24.19
CA LEU A 68 27.00 -6.19 24.30
C LEU A 68 25.85 -5.20 24.42
N VAL A 69 26.00 -4.16 25.26
CA VAL A 69 24.98 -3.11 25.44
C VAL A 69 24.78 -2.32 24.15
N ILE A 70 25.87 -1.90 23.49
CA ILE A 70 25.79 -1.16 22.22
C ILE A 70 25.11 -1.99 21.13
N ASN A 71 25.44 -3.28 21.00
CA ASN A 71 24.82 -4.16 20.02
C ASN A 71 23.31 -4.32 20.29
N GLU A 72 22.88 -4.43 21.55
CA GLU A 72 21.45 -4.51 21.89
C GLU A 72 20.73 -3.20 21.55
N LEU A 73 21.32 -2.05 21.90
CA LEU A 73 20.76 -0.74 21.56
C LEU A 73 20.64 -0.56 20.05
N GLN A 74 21.67 -0.95 19.28
CA GLN A 74 21.63 -0.89 17.82
C GLN A 74 20.53 -1.78 17.24
N GLN A 75 20.32 -2.98 17.80
CA GLN A 75 19.23 -3.86 17.36
C GLN A 75 17.86 -3.20 17.60
N HIS A 76 17.61 -2.64 18.78
CA HIS A 76 16.36 -1.94 19.08
C HIS A 76 16.15 -0.71 18.20
N LEU A 77 17.19 0.11 18.02
CA LEU A 77 17.13 1.28 17.14
C LEU A 77 16.87 0.88 15.68
N SER A 78 17.50 -0.19 15.20
CA SER A 78 17.30 -0.67 13.82
C SER A 78 15.89 -1.20 13.60
N GLN A 79 15.31 -1.89 14.58
CA GLN A 79 13.93 -2.37 14.54
C GLN A 79 12.95 -1.20 14.52
N ALA A 80 13.09 -0.24 15.44
CA ALA A 80 12.23 0.94 15.48
C ALA A 80 12.34 1.77 14.19
N ALA A 81 13.56 1.91 13.63
CA ALA A 81 13.77 2.59 12.36
C ALA A 81 13.13 1.83 11.18
N ALA A 82 13.22 0.49 11.15
CA ALA A 82 12.59 -0.34 10.13
C ALA A 82 11.06 -0.21 10.18
N GLU A 83 10.47 -0.30 11.37
CA GLU A 83 9.03 -0.13 11.59
C GLU A 83 8.56 1.27 11.16
N HIS A 84 9.32 2.32 11.51
CA HIS A 84 9.01 3.68 11.08
C HIS A 84 9.04 3.84 9.56
N ARG A 85 10.06 3.29 8.89
CA ARG A 85 10.15 3.31 7.42
C ARG A 85 9.05 2.50 6.76
N ALA A 86 8.68 1.36 7.33
CA ALA A 86 7.57 0.54 6.86
C ALA A 86 6.25 1.32 6.93
N ARG A 87 5.98 2.01 8.05
CA ARG A 87 4.82 2.89 8.19
C ARG A 87 4.81 4.00 7.14
N GLN A 88 5.92 4.71 6.99
CA GLN A 88 6.03 5.79 5.99
C GLN A 88 5.78 5.29 4.57
N ARG A 89 6.35 4.14 4.20
CA ARG A 89 6.20 3.55 2.87
C ARG A 89 4.77 3.11 2.60
N ALA A 90 4.11 2.47 3.57
CA ALA A 90 2.70 2.11 3.48
C ALA A 90 1.81 3.36 3.35
N SER A 91 2.01 4.38 4.19
CA SER A 91 1.25 5.64 4.09
C SER A 91 1.49 6.38 2.77
N LEU A 92 2.69 6.30 2.20
CA LEU A 92 2.98 6.85 0.87
C LEU A 92 2.28 6.04 -0.23
N ALA A 93 2.38 4.72 -0.21
CA ALA A 93 1.73 3.85 -1.18
C ALA A 93 0.21 4.00 -1.15
N GLY A 94 -0.40 4.08 0.04
CA GLY A 94 -1.82 4.34 0.21
C GLY A 94 -2.27 5.67 -0.37
N ARG A 95 -1.50 6.74 -0.13
CA ARG A 95 -1.76 8.07 -0.73
C ARG A 95 -1.63 8.04 -2.25
N ASN A 96 -0.54 7.49 -2.78
CA ASN A 96 -0.33 7.35 -4.21
C ASN A 96 -1.47 6.57 -4.89
N MET A 97 -1.98 5.51 -4.25
CA MET A 97 -3.12 4.74 -4.76
C MET A 97 -4.39 5.60 -4.80
N VAL A 98 -4.69 6.31 -3.73
CA VAL A 98 -5.85 7.22 -3.70
C VAL A 98 -5.70 8.32 -4.77
N ASP A 99 -4.55 8.96 -4.86
CA ASP A 99 -4.29 10.02 -5.82
C ASP A 99 -4.39 9.50 -7.26
N THR A 100 -3.89 8.29 -7.53
CA THR A 100 -3.97 7.66 -8.85
C THR A 100 -5.41 7.30 -9.22
N VAL A 101 -6.19 6.75 -8.29
CA VAL A 101 -7.61 6.44 -8.50
C VAL A 101 -8.41 7.73 -8.73
N MET A 102 -8.08 8.80 -8.00
CA MET A 102 -8.81 10.06 -8.05
C MET A 102 -8.36 10.99 -9.19
N ALA A 103 -7.18 10.76 -9.79
CA ALA A 103 -6.58 11.64 -10.80
C ALA A 103 -7.49 12.03 -11.98
N PRO A 104 -8.36 11.14 -12.53
CA PRO A 104 -9.24 11.53 -13.63
C PRO A 104 -10.47 12.31 -13.21
N PHE A 105 -10.74 12.44 -11.91
CA PHE A 105 -11.91 13.14 -11.41
C PHE A 105 -11.54 14.57 -11.04
N SER A 106 -12.36 15.51 -11.49
CA SER A 106 -12.25 16.92 -11.09
C SER A 106 -12.72 17.16 -9.65
N VAL A 107 -13.34 16.16 -9.04
CA VAL A 107 -13.88 16.19 -7.68
C VAL A 107 -12.89 15.53 -6.72
N ALA A 108 -12.50 16.23 -5.66
CA ALA A 108 -11.51 15.75 -4.69
C ALA A 108 -12.06 14.71 -3.68
N ASP A 109 -13.37 14.71 -3.43
CA ASP A 109 -14.02 13.81 -2.47
C ASP A 109 -14.45 12.48 -3.12
N PRO A 110 -13.88 11.33 -2.71
CA PRO A 110 -14.29 10.02 -3.19
C PRO A 110 -15.79 9.72 -3.00
N ALA A 111 -16.40 10.23 -1.93
CA ALA A 111 -17.82 9.99 -1.66
C ALA A 111 -18.72 10.71 -2.67
N GLN A 112 -18.33 11.92 -3.09
CA GLN A 112 -19.01 12.65 -4.14
C GLN A 112 -18.82 11.98 -5.51
N VAL A 113 -17.61 11.51 -5.84
CA VAL A 113 -17.37 10.72 -7.07
C VAL A 113 -18.26 9.49 -7.10
N ARG A 114 -18.33 8.76 -5.99
CA ARG A 114 -19.19 7.58 -5.84
C ARG A 114 -20.67 7.93 -6.08
N ALA A 115 -21.17 9.00 -5.47
CA ALA A 115 -22.55 9.42 -5.64
C ALA A 115 -22.88 9.75 -7.11
N GLU A 116 -21.98 10.45 -7.81
CA GLU A 116 -22.15 10.76 -9.23
C GLU A 116 -22.11 9.50 -10.12
N LEU A 117 -21.19 8.57 -9.86
CA LEU A 117 -21.15 7.29 -10.57
C LEU A 117 -22.44 6.49 -10.39
N LEU A 118 -23.01 6.45 -9.19
CA LEU A 118 -24.30 5.81 -8.93
C LEU A 118 -25.46 6.51 -9.65
N ALA A 119 -25.45 7.84 -9.73
CA ALA A 119 -26.44 8.59 -10.48
C ALA A 119 -26.33 8.35 -12.00
N ILE A 120 -25.11 8.26 -12.54
CA ILE A 120 -24.86 7.83 -13.93
C ILE A 120 -25.39 6.40 -14.16
N LYS A 121 -25.18 5.49 -13.21
CA LYS A 121 -25.72 4.12 -13.27
C LYS A 121 -27.25 4.10 -13.28
N ALA A 122 -27.89 4.96 -12.48
CA ALA A 122 -29.34 5.09 -12.47
C ALA A 122 -29.88 5.53 -13.85
N LEU A 123 -29.23 6.51 -14.49
CA LEU A 123 -29.56 6.92 -15.86
C LEU A 123 -29.41 5.74 -16.84
N HIS A 124 -28.38 4.92 -16.69
CA HIS A 124 -28.20 3.70 -17.49
C HIS A 124 -29.30 2.65 -17.28
N HIS A 125 -29.77 2.47 -16.04
CA HIS A 125 -30.90 1.60 -15.75
C HIS A 125 -32.19 2.11 -16.40
N GLU A 126 -32.46 3.42 -16.35
CA GLU A 126 -33.61 4.03 -17.02
C GLU A 126 -33.54 3.86 -18.54
N MET A 127 -32.35 4.11 -19.12
CA MET A 127 -32.10 3.89 -20.55
C MET A 127 -32.32 2.42 -20.95
N ARG A 128 -31.95 1.44 -20.12
CA ARG A 128 -32.22 0.02 -20.41
C ARG A 128 -33.69 -0.35 -20.25
N ALA A 129 -34.36 0.20 -19.24
CA ALA A 129 -35.77 -0.09 -18.98
C ALA A 129 -36.67 0.40 -20.13
N GLN A 130 -36.33 1.53 -20.75
CA GLN A 130 -37.06 2.06 -21.89
C GLN A 130 -36.72 1.39 -23.22
N PHE A 131 -35.55 0.75 -23.30
CA PHE A 131 -35.07 0.04 -24.50
C PHE A 131 -34.59 -1.36 -24.10
N PRO A 132 -35.49 -2.24 -23.63
CA PRO A 132 -35.11 -3.60 -23.34
C PRO A 132 -34.49 -4.22 -24.59
N ALA A 133 -33.48 -5.07 -24.40
CA ALA A 133 -32.88 -5.78 -25.53
C ALA A 133 -34.00 -6.52 -26.27
N PRO A 134 -34.26 -6.23 -27.55
CA PRO A 134 -35.21 -7.02 -28.32
C PRO A 134 -34.70 -8.46 -28.35
N ALA A 135 -35.60 -9.43 -28.47
CA ALA A 135 -35.20 -10.79 -28.76
C ALA A 135 -34.22 -10.79 -29.97
N PRO A 136 -33.23 -11.70 -30.03
CA PRO A 136 -32.09 -11.66 -30.97
C PRO A 136 -32.41 -11.59 -32.47
N HIS A 137 -33.69 -11.55 -32.85
CA HIS A 137 -34.21 -11.55 -34.21
C HIS A 137 -35.15 -10.38 -34.52
N VAL A 138 -35.33 -9.42 -33.60
CA VAL A 138 -36.22 -8.27 -33.80
C VAL A 138 -35.40 -6.99 -33.88
N LEU A 139 -35.25 -6.45 -35.09
CA LEU A 139 -34.80 -5.07 -35.31
C LEU A 139 -35.95 -4.13 -34.93
N ALA A 140 -36.13 -3.90 -33.62
CA ALA A 140 -37.04 -2.87 -33.14
C ALA A 140 -36.30 -1.52 -33.18
N THR A 141 -36.44 -0.79 -34.28
CA THR A 141 -36.09 0.62 -34.31
C THR A 141 -37.12 1.35 -33.45
N PRO A 142 -36.71 2.01 -32.35
CA PRO A 142 -37.66 2.69 -31.49
C PRO A 142 -38.39 3.81 -32.26
N GLY A 143 -39.67 4.02 -31.93
CA GLY A 143 -40.40 5.18 -32.41
C GLY A 143 -39.70 6.50 -32.04
N PRO A 144 -40.05 7.62 -32.70
CA PRO A 144 -39.35 8.90 -32.56
C PRO A 144 -39.33 9.45 -31.12
N ILE A 145 -40.41 9.25 -30.36
CA ILE A 145 -40.52 9.74 -28.97
C ILE A 145 -39.56 9.00 -28.02
N PRO A 146 -39.55 7.66 -27.98
CA PRO A 146 -38.53 6.92 -27.23
C PRO A 146 -37.11 7.33 -27.65
N ALA A 147 -36.81 7.38 -28.96
CA ALA A 147 -35.48 7.75 -29.43
C ALA A 147 -35.02 9.12 -28.91
N GLN A 148 -35.92 10.12 -28.88
CA GLN A 148 -35.65 11.43 -28.29
C GLN A 148 -35.41 11.36 -26.78
N HIS A 149 -36.18 10.57 -26.04
CA HIS A 149 -35.98 10.43 -24.59
C HIS A 149 -34.64 9.78 -24.27
N TYR A 150 -34.26 8.72 -25.00
CA TYR A 150 -32.94 8.10 -24.89
C TYR A 150 -31.82 9.10 -25.16
N GLN A 151 -31.98 9.89 -26.23
CA GLN A 151 -31.01 10.92 -26.60
C GLN A 151 -30.83 11.93 -25.47
N ASN A 152 -31.91 12.41 -24.86
CA ASN A 152 -31.86 13.35 -23.75
C ASN A 152 -31.13 12.76 -22.53
N LYS A 153 -31.40 11.49 -22.19
CA LYS A 153 -30.73 10.78 -21.09
C LYS A 153 -29.25 10.54 -21.37
N LEU A 154 -28.88 10.24 -22.62
CA LEU A 154 -27.49 10.11 -23.03
C LEU A 154 -26.74 11.44 -22.92
N ILE A 155 -27.37 12.54 -23.34
CA ILE A 155 -26.80 13.89 -23.21
C ILE A 155 -26.57 14.22 -21.74
N GLU A 156 -27.55 13.98 -20.87
CA GLU A 156 -27.42 14.20 -19.43
C GLU A 156 -26.31 13.34 -18.81
N ARG A 157 -26.24 12.06 -19.17
CA ARG A 157 -25.16 11.16 -18.76
C ARG A 157 -23.79 11.72 -19.14
N ASN A 158 -23.62 12.12 -20.41
CA ASN A 158 -22.36 12.69 -20.88
C ASN A 158 -22.00 13.95 -20.11
N ARG A 159 -22.96 14.85 -19.92
CA ARG A 159 -22.75 16.09 -19.17
C ARG A 159 -22.29 15.83 -17.74
N ARG A 160 -22.88 14.84 -17.06
CA ARG A 160 -22.46 14.42 -15.72
C ARG A 160 -21.06 13.82 -15.70
N LEU A 161 -20.73 12.98 -16.69
CA LEU A 161 -19.40 12.40 -16.80
C LEU A 161 -18.33 13.48 -17.09
N GLU A 162 -18.65 14.46 -17.94
CA GLU A 162 -17.79 15.60 -18.24
C GLU A 162 -17.61 16.50 -17.01
N ALA A 163 -18.68 16.74 -16.23
CA ALA A 163 -18.58 17.48 -14.98
C ALA A 163 -17.75 16.73 -13.93
N LEU A 164 -17.88 15.40 -13.87
CA LEU A 164 -17.16 14.55 -12.93
C LEU A 164 -15.66 14.46 -13.26
N THR A 165 -15.31 14.40 -14.55
CA THR A 165 -13.93 14.21 -15.00
C THR A 165 -13.22 15.51 -15.42
N GLY A 166 -13.96 16.55 -15.78
CA GLY A 166 -13.44 17.78 -16.39
C GLY A 166 -12.98 17.60 -17.84
N ILE A 167 -13.20 16.42 -18.43
CA ILE A 167 -12.74 16.06 -19.77
C ILE A 167 -13.97 15.85 -20.65
N PRO A 168 -14.07 16.53 -21.82
CA PRO A 168 -15.14 16.26 -22.78
C PRO A 168 -15.16 14.78 -23.17
N VAL A 169 -16.34 14.15 -23.28
CA VAL A 169 -16.42 12.71 -23.65
C VAL A 169 -15.79 12.44 -25.03
N SER A 170 -15.75 13.46 -25.88
CA SER A 170 -15.07 13.44 -27.19
C SER A 170 -13.55 13.33 -27.11
N TYR A 171 -12.93 13.73 -26.00
CA TYR A 171 -11.48 13.65 -25.79
C TYR A 171 -11.08 12.25 -25.31
N HIS A 172 -11.10 11.30 -26.25
CA HIS A 172 -10.75 9.89 -26.05
C HIS A 172 -9.31 9.62 -25.54
N ALA A 173 -8.38 10.58 -25.62
CA ALA A 173 -6.95 10.30 -25.39
C ALA A 173 -6.48 10.38 -23.91
N ALA A 174 -7.24 11.03 -23.03
CA ALA A 174 -6.76 11.35 -21.66
C ALA A 174 -6.79 10.16 -20.68
N THR A 175 -7.43 9.05 -21.04
CA THR A 175 -7.72 7.92 -20.13
C THR A 175 -6.93 6.64 -20.43
N THR A 176 -6.05 6.67 -21.45
CA THR A 176 -5.44 5.47 -22.06
C THR A 176 -4.42 4.76 -21.16
N ASN A 177 -4.04 5.38 -20.05
CA ASN A 177 -3.06 4.81 -19.11
C ASN A 177 -3.52 4.85 -17.64
N TRP A 178 -4.79 5.18 -17.38
CA TRP A 178 -5.27 5.32 -16.01
C TRP A 178 -5.38 3.97 -15.30
N THR A 179 -5.99 2.95 -15.92
CA THR A 179 -6.06 1.60 -15.33
C THR A 179 -4.67 1.02 -15.11
N GLY A 180 -3.74 1.27 -16.04
CA GLY A 180 -2.33 0.90 -15.88
C GLY A 180 -1.70 1.52 -14.64
N GLY A 181 -1.92 2.83 -14.44
CA GLY A 181 -1.50 3.53 -13.24
C GLY A 181 -2.10 2.96 -11.95
N ILE A 182 -3.40 2.62 -11.94
CA ILE A 182 -4.04 2.02 -10.76
C ILE A 182 -3.42 0.64 -10.45
N ILE A 183 -3.20 -0.20 -11.47
CA ILE A 183 -2.59 -1.53 -11.31
C ILE A 183 -1.16 -1.39 -10.76
N GLU A 184 -0.38 -0.47 -11.30
CA GLU A 184 0.98 -0.20 -10.83
C GLU A 184 0.99 0.28 -9.37
N SER A 185 0.13 1.25 -9.05
CA SER A 185 0.01 1.80 -7.69
C SER A 185 -0.47 0.73 -6.70
N TRP A 186 -1.35 -0.17 -7.12
CA TRP A 186 -1.72 -1.35 -6.34
C TRP A 186 -0.53 -2.30 -6.11
N GLY A 187 0.31 -2.53 -7.12
CA GLY A 187 1.56 -3.27 -6.95
C GLY A 187 2.52 -2.64 -5.93
N GLN A 188 2.54 -1.31 -5.85
CA GLN A 188 3.27 -0.58 -4.80
C GLN A 188 2.65 -0.80 -3.42
N CYS A 189 1.31 -0.79 -3.30
CA CYS A 189 0.62 -1.13 -2.06
C CYS A 189 0.94 -2.57 -1.60
N GLN A 190 0.91 -3.55 -2.51
CA GLN A 190 1.25 -4.94 -2.18
C GLN A 190 2.70 -5.07 -1.69
N SER A 191 3.62 -4.37 -2.35
CA SER A 191 5.03 -4.34 -1.94
C SER A 191 5.20 -3.69 -0.55
N ALA A 192 4.46 -2.62 -0.26
CA ALA A 192 4.50 -1.95 1.03
C ALA A 192 3.83 -2.79 2.14
N GLN A 193 2.75 -3.51 1.82
CA GLN A 193 2.08 -4.46 2.71
C GLN A 193 3.03 -5.58 3.14
N ALA A 194 3.81 -6.16 2.22
CA ALA A 194 4.78 -7.19 2.56
C ALA A 194 5.83 -6.67 3.57
N ILE A 195 6.38 -5.48 3.32
CA ILE A 195 7.36 -4.85 4.22
C ILE A 195 6.74 -4.51 5.59
N ALA A 196 5.50 -4.05 5.62
CA ALA A 196 4.76 -3.78 6.84
C ALA A 196 4.55 -5.07 7.66
N ALA A 197 4.15 -6.16 7.00
CA ALA A 197 3.95 -7.47 7.61
C ALA A 197 5.25 -8.04 8.21
N ASP A 198 6.39 -7.86 7.54
CA ASP A 198 7.71 -8.23 8.07
C ASP A 198 8.08 -7.49 9.36
N CYS A 199 7.51 -6.29 9.55
CA CYS A 199 7.65 -5.48 10.76
C CYS A 199 6.54 -5.75 11.80
N GLY A 200 5.64 -6.71 11.56
CA GLY A 200 4.51 -7.03 12.43
C GLY A 200 3.34 -6.04 12.34
N LEU A 201 3.32 -5.17 11.33
CA LEU A 201 2.26 -4.19 11.10
C LEU A 201 1.17 -4.77 10.20
N GLN A 202 -0.07 -4.38 10.44
CA GLN A 202 -1.22 -4.76 9.61
C GLN A 202 -1.65 -3.60 8.73
N TRP A 203 -1.47 -3.74 7.41
CA TRP A 203 -1.94 -2.78 6.42
C TRP A 203 -1.89 -3.34 4.98
N PRO A 204 -2.87 -3.05 4.11
CA PRO A 204 -4.20 -2.54 4.47
C PRO A 204 -5.04 -3.64 5.13
N GLU A 205 -6.28 -3.32 5.54
CA GLU A 205 -7.22 -4.33 6.00
C GLU A 205 -7.39 -5.41 4.92
N ARG A 206 -7.50 -6.68 5.34
CA ARG A 206 -7.63 -7.83 4.42
C ARG A 206 -8.82 -7.67 3.47
N ALA A 207 -9.95 -7.16 3.97
CA ALA A 207 -11.14 -6.91 3.16
C ALA A 207 -10.85 -5.91 2.02
N THR A 208 -10.19 -4.78 2.33
CA THR A 208 -9.74 -3.80 1.33
C THR A 208 -8.85 -4.42 0.27
N ALA A 209 -7.87 -5.23 0.67
CA ALA A 209 -6.96 -5.87 -0.28
C ALA A 209 -7.68 -6.86 -1.21
N ILE A 210 -8.63 -7.64 -0.68
CA ILE A 210 -9.43 -8.58 -1.46
C ILE A 210 -10.32 -7.84 -2.46
N THR A 211 -10.99 -6.78 -2.03
CA THR A 211 -11.85 -5.96 -2.91
C THR A 211 -11.03 -5.35 -4.05
N LEU A 212 -9.90 -4.71 -3.76
CA LEU A 212 -9.02 -4.14 -4.80
C LEU A 212 -8.54 -5.22 -5.77
N ALA A 213 -8.04 -6.34 -5.28
CA ALA A 213 -7.57 -7.44 -6.13
C ALA A 213 -8.69 -8.03 -7.01
N GLY A 214 -9.93 -8.08 -6.51
CA GLY A 214 -11.08 -8.62 -7.25
C GLY A 214 -11.67 -7.67 -8.29
N GLU A 215 -11.66 -6.36 -8.01
CA GLU A 215 -12.32 -5.36 -8.87
C GLU A 215 -11.39 -4.74 -9.91
N LEU A 216 -10.07 -4.67 -9.66
CA LEU A 216 -9.12 -4.11 -10.64
C LEU A 216 -9.15 -4.79 -12.02
N PRO A 217 -9.21 -6.13 -12.14
CA PRO A 217 -9.34 -6.78 -13.44
C PRO A 217 -10.63 -6.41 -14.19
N ARG A 218 -11.69 -6.01 -13.47
CA ARG A 218 -12.98 -5.62 -14.06
C ARG A 218 -12.98 -4.22 -14.63
N LEU A 219 -11.97 -3.39 -14.32
CA LEU A 219 -11.81 -2.08 -14.94
C LEU A 219 -11.42 -2.17 -16.43
N GLY A 220 -10.97 -3.33 -16.91
CA GLY A 220 -10.62 -3.55 -18.32
C GLY A 220 -9.56 -2.56 -18.80
N ARG A 221 -9.70 -2.01 -20.02
CA ARG A 221 -8.84 -0.90 -20.49
C ARG A 221 -9.30 0.49 -20.01
N GLY A 222 -10.17 0.53 -19.00
CA GLY A 222 -10.66 1.75 -18.39
C GLY A 222 -11.94 2.29 -19.02
N PRO A 223 -12.35 3.51 -18.64
CA PRO A 223 -13.60 4.11 -19.08
C PRO A 223 -13.68 4.31 -20.60
N GLN A 224 -12.57 4.19 -21.34
CA GLN A 224 -12.55 4.28 -22.80
C GLN A 224 -13.29 3.14 -23.49
N GLU A 225 -13.13 1.91 -23.02
CA GLU A 225 -13.88 0.77 -23.57
C GLU A 225 -15.35 0.86 -23.15
N ALA A 226 -15.61 1.29 -21.92
CA ALA A 226 -16.95 1.45 -21.39
C ALA A 226 -17.74 2.59 -22.11
N PHE A 227 -17.13 3.75 -22.34
CA PHE A 227 -17.80 4.98 -22.78
C PHE A 227 -17.46 5.40 -24.23
N ARG A 228 -17.32 4.46 -25.17
CA ARG A 228 -17.14 4.80 -26.60
C ARG A 228 -18.33 5.61 -27.14
N ALA A 229 -18.24 6.93 -27.10
CA ALA A 229 -19.28 7.81 -27.61
C ALA A 229 -19.15 7.96 -29.13
N VAL A 230 -19.95 7.21 -29.89
CA VAL A 230 -20.29 7.61 -31.27
C VAL A 230 -21.41 8.67 -31.18
N PRO A 231 -21.33 9.83 -31.85
CA PRO A 231 -22.46 10.76 -31.93
C PRO A 231 -23.68 10.11 -32.62
N PHE A 232 -24.89 10.49 -32.22
CA PHE A 232 -26.13 9.91 -32.77
C PHE A 232 -26.50 10.39 -34.18
N THR A 233 -25.82 11.42 -34.67
CA THR A 233 -26.26 12.15 -35.86
C THR A 233 -26.38 11.27 -37.11
N HIS A 234 -25.67 10.13 -37.19
CA HIS A 234 -25.74 9.21 -38.35
C HIS A 234 -25.64 7.71 -37.99
N ALA A 235 -26.26 7.26 -36.90
CA ALA A 235 -26.13 5.87 -36.45
C ALA A 235 -27.01 4.90 -37.29
N PRO A 236 -26.44 4.05 -38.18
CA PRO A 236 -27.17 2.92 -38.78
C PRO A 236 -27.64 1.95 -37.69
N ASP A 237 -28.60 1.06 -37.98
CA ASP A 237 -29.13 0.07 -37.01
C ASP A 237 -28.04 -0.74 -36.29
N GLU A 238 -26.89 -0.97 -36.94
CA GLU A 238 -25.71 -1.59 -36.33
C GLU A 238 -25.12 -0.79 -35.14
N ALA A 239 -25.13 0.54 -35.22
CA ALA A 239 -24.64 1.40 -34.14
C ALA A 239 -25.55 1.34 -32.91
N TRP A 240 -26.84 1.03 -33.09
CA TRP A 240 -27.75 0.75 -31.98
C TRP A 240 -27.41 -0.56 -31.27
N SER A 241 -27.17 -1.62 -32.05
CA SER A 241 -26.81 -2.94 -31.51
C SER A 241 -25.50 -2.90 -30.73
N ARG A 242 -24.49 -2.19 -31.25
CA ARG A 242 -23.20 -1.98 -30.54
C ARG A 242 -23.39 -1.28 -29.19
N ARG A 243 -24.15 -0.19 -29.14
CA ARG A 243 -24.38 0.55 -27.88
C ARG A 243 -25.14 -0.25 -26.82
N LYS A 244 -26.09 -1.11 -27.23
CA LYS A 244 -26.76 -2.00 -26.28
C LYS A 244 -25.78 -2.98 -25.66
N ALA A 245 -24.79 -3.45 -26.41
CA ALA A 245 -23.73 -4.32 -25.91
C ALA A 245 -22.76 -3.59 -24.95
N GLU A 246 -22.60 -2.27 -25.09
CA GLU A 246 -21.72 -1.45 -24.22
C GLU A 246 -22.32 -1.16 -22.83
N LEU A 247 -23.66 -1.05 -22.71
CA LEU A 247 -24.32 -0.67 -21.45
C LEU A 247 -23.95 -1.59 -20.25
N PRO A 248 -23.96 -2.93 -20.38
CA PRO A 248 -23.50 -3.83 -19.31
C PRO A 248 -22.01 -3.67 -18.97
N GLU A 249 -21.17 -3.24 -19.91
CA GLU A 249 -19.74 -3.01 -19.65
C GLU A 249 -19.55 -1.76 -18.80
N VAL A 250 -20.32 -0.70 -19.08
CA VAL A 250 -20.31 0.51 -18.24
C VAL A 250 -20.79 0.22 -16.83
N ASP A 251 -21.87 -0.54 -16.67
CA ASP A 251 -22.35 -0.87 -15.32
C ASP A 251 -21.31 -1.64 -14.53
N ARG A 252 -20.67 -2.65 -15.16
CA ARG A 252 -19.58 -3.43 -14.54
C ARG A 252 -18.42 -2.53 -14.14
N TRP A 253 -18.04 -1.58 -15.00
CA TRP A 253 -16.98 -0.63 -14.70
C TRP A 253 -17.37 0.29 -13.54
N ILE A 254 -18.61 0.81 -13.51
CA ILE A 254 -19.11 1.65 -12.42
C ILE A 254 -19.12 0.86 -11.10
N ASP A 255 -19.58 -0.39 -11.13
CA ASP A 255 -19.63 -1.24 -9.93
C ASP A 255 -18.24 -1.51 -9.36
N ALA A 256 -17.28 -1.84 -10.23
CA ALA A 256 -15.89 -2.00 -9.83
C ALA A 256 -15.32 -0.71 -9.23
N MET A 257 -15.57 0.45 -9.86
CA MET A 257 -15.10 1.73 -9.35
C MET A 257 -15.74 2.13 -8.02
N VAL A 258 -17.04 1.93 -7.85
CA VAL A 258 -17.74 2.18 -6.58
C VAL A 258 -17.14 1.31 -5.47
N ALA A 259 -16.92 0.03 -5.73
CA ALA A 259 -16.29 -0.88 -4.78
C ALA A 259 -14.86 -0.46 -4.41
N ILE A 260 -14.07 0.03 -5.38
CA ILE A 260 -12.73 0.59 -5.13
C ILE A 260 -12.82 1.85 -4.27
N LEU A 261 -13.72 2.78 -4.60
CA LEU A 261 -13.93 4.03 -3.85
C LEU A 261 -14.34 3.76 -2.40
N ASP A 262 -15.17 2.74 -2.15
CA ASP A 262 -15.62 2.36 -0.81
C ASP A 262 -14.48 1.90 0.11
N VAL A 263 -13.39 1.36 -0.46
CA VAL A 263 -12.24 0.86 0.32
C VAL A 263 -11.04 1.82 0.36
N LEU A 264 -11.03 2.89 -0.44
CA LEU A 264 -9.98 3.91 -0.43
C LEU A 264 -9.70 4.52 0.96
N PRO A 265 -10.70 4.82 1.81
CA PRO A 265 -10.42 5.34 3.15
C PRO A 265 -9.54 4.41 3.99
N GLY A 266 -9.70 3.09 3.83
CA GLY A 266 -8.89 2.09 4.52
C GLY A 266 -7.41 2.11 4.12
N LEU A 267 -7.08 2.58 2.92
CA LEU A 267 -5.69 2.76 2.48
C LEU A 267 -5.01 3.98 3.12
N ARG A 268 -5.78 4.98 3.55
CA ARG A 268 -5.25 6.20 4.19
C ARG A 268 -4.90 6.00 5.66
N LEU A 269 -5.44 4.96 6.29
CA LEU A 269 -5.14 4.64 7.68
C LEU A 269 -3.66 4.27 7.83
N ALA A 270 -3.03 4.78 8.88
CA ALA A 270 -1.67 4.40 9.22
C ALA A 270 -1.63 2.91 9.58
N PRO A 271 -0.55 2.18 9.23
CA PRO A 271 -0.40 0.79 9.64
C PRO A 271 -0.40 0.66 11.16
N GLN A 272 -1.20 -0.28 11.66
CA GLN A 272 -1.32 -0.60 13.08
C GLN A 272 -0.37 -1.73 13.46
#